data_AF-A0A084AU53-F1
#
_entry.id   AF-A0A084AU53-F1
#
_cell.length_a   1.000
_cell.length_b   1.000
_cell.length_c   1.000
_cell.angle_alpha   90.00
_cell.angle_beta   90.00
_cell.angle_gamma   90.00
#
_symmetry.space_group_name_H-M   'P 1'
#
loop_
_entity.id
_entity.type
_entity.pdbx_description
1 polymer ?
#
loop_
_entity_poly.entity_id
_entity_poly.type
_entity_poly.pdbx_seq_one_letter_code
_entity_poly.pdbx_strand_id
1 'polypeptide(L)'
;MEDPAGACGVRRVPKAVMIVEFQVILQACKWQVASLNEFLDFLGLKGHESFTDINKNHNIAKIFEQLDIDSDMVVLYPGLMIEDIKPTHSPRSGLCPIYTVGRAVLADANTLVHSDRFYTLDYNVVSLTNWGYDEVYCHGDVGGGWPACENNPLDTTNRQDMISWQRFKSIFTA
;
A
#
# COMPACT_ATOMS: atom_id res chain seq x y z
N MET A 1 5.61 14.26 -13.88
CA MET A 1 6.39 13.01 -13.73
C MET A 1 6.88 12.62 -15.12
N GLU A 2 8.19 12.41 -15.27
CA GLU A 2 8.82 12.07 -16.55
C GLU A 2 8.74 10.56 -16.84
N ASP A 3 8.92 9.71 -15.82
CA ASP A 3 8.79 8.25 -15.92
C ASP A 3 7.78 7.70 -14.89
N PRO A 4 6.51 7.44 -15.28
CA PRO A 4 5.52 6.89 -14.37
C PRO A 4 5.76 5.38 -14.12
N ALA A 5 5.55 4.95 -12.87
CA ALA A 5 5.54 3.53 -12.53
C ALA A 5 4.37 2.79 -13.23
N GLY A 6 4.53 1.48 -13.40
CA GLY A 6 3.51 0.62 -14.00
C GLY A 6 2.22 0.57 -13.16
N ALA A 7 1.07 0.57 -13.84
CA ALA A 7 -0.21 0.34 -13.17
C ALA A 7 -0.31 -1.10 -12.64
N CYS A 8 -0.99 -1.27 -11.50
CA CYS A 8 -1.35 -2.60 -10.99
C CYS A 8 -2.28 -3.33 -11.97
N GLY A 9 -2.32 -4.67 -11.89
CA GLY A 9 -3.31 -5.51 -12.55
C GLY A 9 -2.77 -6.50 -13.57
N VAL A 10 -3.70 -7.15 -14.28
CA VAL A 10 -3.41 -8.31 -15.10
C VAL A 10 -2.51 -7.96 -16.29
N ARG A 11 -1.53 -8.83 -16.60
CA ARG A 11 -0.56 -8.66 -17.70
C ARG A 11 0.28 -7.38 -17.62
N ARG A 12 0.48 -6.83 -16.43
CA ARG A 12 1.35 -5.66 -16.19
C ARG A 12 2.77 -6.01 -15.77
N VAL A 13 3.07 -7.29 -15.54
CA VAL A 13 4.40 -7.76 -15.14
C VAL A 13 5.35 -7.79 -16.35
N PRO A 14 6.54 -7.18 -16.27
CA PRO A 14 7.52 -7.22 -17.35
C PRO A 14 8.09 -8.62 -17.53
N LYS A 15 8.36 -9.00 -18.80
CA LYS A 15 8.89 -10.34 -19.15
C LYS A 15 10.20 -10.70 -18.44
N ALA A 16 11.02 -9.71 -18.09
CA ALA A 16 12.27 -9.92 -17.36
C ALA A 16 12.07 -10.53 -15.95
N VAL A 17 10.92 -10.27 -15.31
CA VAL A 17 10.63 -10.72 -13.94
C VAL A 17 9.84 -12.05 -13.93
N MET A 18 9.52 -12.61 -15.10
CA MET A 18 8.74 -13.85 -15.23
C MET A 18 9.32 -15.03 -14.42
N ILE A 19 10.64 -15.15 -14.33
CA ILE A 19 11.28 -16.21 -13.55
C ILE A 19 10.97 -16.08 -12.06
N VAL A 20 10.92 -14.85 -11.55
CA VAL A 20 10.59 -14.55 -10.15
C VAL A 20 9.14 -14.92 -9.86
N GLU A 21 8.21 -14.55 -10.75
CA GLU A 21 6.78 -14.90 -10.65
C GLU A 21 6.56 -16.41 -10.53
N PHE A 22 7.22 -17.21 -11.37
CA PHE A 22 7.12 -18.67 -11.31
C PHE A 22 7.67 -19.24 -9.99
N GLN A 23 8.79 -18.71 -9.50
CA GLN A 23 9.33 -19.13 -8.20
C GLN A 23 8.39 -18.78 -7.05
N VAL A 24 7.73 -17.62 -7.08
CA VAL A 24 6.74 -17.22 -6.08
C VAL A 24 5.56 -18.20 -6.07
N ILE A 25 5.02 -18.57 -7.24
CA ILE A 25 3.92 -19.54 -7.33
C ILE A 25 4.34 -20.90 -6.76
N LEU A 26 5.50 -21.42 -7.18
CA LEU A 26 6.00 -22.70 -6.69
C LEU A 26 6.25 -22.67 -5.17
N GLN A 27 6.75 -21.55 -4.65
CA GLN A 27 7.01 -21.38 -3.23
C GLN A 27 5.73 -21.27 -2.42
N ALA A 28 4.71 -20.55 -2.91
CA ALA A 28 3.39 -20.48 -2.30
C ALA A 28 2.76 -21.87 -2.19
N CYS A 29 2.87 -22.70 -3.23
CA CYS A 29 2.41 -24.08 -3.19
C CYS A 29 3.18 -24.92 -2.16
N LYS A 30 4.51 -24.76 -2.04
CA LYS A 30 5.32 -25.47 -1.03
C LYS A 30 4.96 -25.08 0.41
N TRP A 31 4.65 -23.81 0.63
CA TRP A 31 4.24 -23.29 1.93
C TRP A 31 2.77 -23.58 2.25
N GLN A 32 2.01 -24.17 1.32
CA GLN A 32 0.59 -24.46 1.47
C GLN A 32 -0.16 -23.20 1.91
N VAL A 33 0.13 -22.08 1.22
CA VAL A 33 -0.59 -20.82 1.42
C VAL A 33 -2.06 -21.04 1.08
N ALA A 34 -2.96 -20.34 1.81
CA ALA A 34 -4.40 -20.40 1.61
C ALA A 34 -4.82 -20.21 0.14
N SER A 35 -6.01 -20.70 -0.21
CA SER A 35 -6.62 -20.36 -1.50
C SER A 35 -7.09 -18.90 -1.52
N LEU A 36 -7.41 -18.38 -2.72
CA LEU A 36 -7.95 -17.04 -2.87
C LEU A 36 -9.24 -16.86 -2.05
N ASN A 37 -10.15 -17.83 -2.13
CA ASN A 37 -11.44 -17.75 -1.43
C ASN A 37 -11.30 -17.89 0.09
N GLU A 38 -10.41 -18.76 0.57
CA GLU A 38 -10.09 -18.85 2.00
C GLU A 38 -9.54 -17.52 2.54
N PHE A 39 -8.70 -16.84 1.75
CA PHE A 39 -8.15 -15.54 2.14
C PHE A 39 -9.21 -14.42 2.13
N LEU A 40 -10.16 -14.48 1.20
CA LEU A 40 -11.30 -13.56 1.18
C LEU A 40 -12.20 -13.74 2.40
N ASP A 41 -12.48 -14.98 2.78
CA ASP A 41 -13.26 -15.30 4.00
C ASP A 41 -12.53 -14.79 5.25
N PHE A 42 -11.21 -14.98 5.33
CA PHE A 42 -10.38 -14.42 6.41
C PHE A 42 -10.49 -12.89 6.51
N LEU A 43 -10.61 -12.18 5.39
CA LEU A 43 -10.80 -10.72 5.35
C LEU A 43 -12.28 -10.30 5.50
N GLY A 44 -13.22 -11.24 5.62
CA GLY A 44 -14.66 -10.98 5.68
C GLY A 44 -15.22 -10.43 4.35
N LEU A 45 -14.66 -10.84 3.22
CA LEU A 45 -15.07 -10.46 1.88
C LEU A 45 -15.92 -11.56 1.23
N LYS A 46 -16.73 -11.20 0.23
CA LYS A 46 -17.48 -12.19 -0.55
C LYS A 46 -16.49 -13.01 -1.40
N GLY A 47 -16.48 -14.33 -1.21
CA GLY A 47 -15.73 -15.26 -2.06
C GLY A 47 -16.20 -15.23 -3.51
N HIS A 48 -15.32 -15.61 -4.44
CA HIS A 48 -15.62 -15.67 -5.86
C HIS A 48 -16.23 -17.02 -6.23
N GLU A 49 -17.44 -16.99 -6.79
CA GLU A 49 -18.16 -18.19 -7.24
C GLU A 49 -17.77 -18.56 -8.68
N SER A 50 -17.42 -17.55 -9.50
CA SER A 50 -17.06 -17.71 -10.90
C SER A 50 -15.82 -16.90 -11.30
N PHE A 51 -15.14 -17.28 -12.38
CA PHE A 51 -14.00 -16.53 -12.91
C PHE A 51 -14.35 -15.13 -13.41
N THR A 52 -15.61 -14.93 -13.81
CA THR A 52 -16.13 -13.60 -14.16
C THR A 52 -16.29 -12.68 -12.97
N ASP A 53 -16.41 -13.22 -11.75
CA ASP A 53 -16.45 -12.41 -10.52
C ASP A 53 -15.06 -11.93 -10.11
N ILE A 54 -14.00 -12.66 -10.47
CA ILE A 54 -12.60 -12.28 -10.22
C ILE A 54 -12.20 -11.14 -11.16
N ASN A 55 -12.48 -11.30 -12.46
CA ASN A 55 -12.16 -10.31 -13.46
C ASN A 55 -13.30 -10.12 -14.47
N LYS A 56 -13.76 -8.87 -14.64
CA LYS A 56 -14.84 -8.53 -15.59
C LYS A 56 -14.46 -8.76 -17.06
N ASN A 57 -13.17 -8.86 -17.39
CA ASN A 57 -12.73 -9.11 -18.76
C ASN A 57 -12.91 -10.59 -19.14
N HIS A 58 -13.91 -10.87 -19.98
CA HIS A 58 -14.20 -12.23 -20.47
C HIS A 58 -13.01 -12.94 -21.13
N ASN A 59 -12.08 -12.20 -21.76
CA ASN A 59 -10.88 -12.79 -22.35
C ASN A 59 -9.91 -13.36 -21.30
N ILE A 60 -9.84 -12.73 -20.13
CA ILE A 60 -8.97 -13.17 -19.02
C ILE A 60 -9.63 -14.36 -18.32
N ALA A 61 -10.94 -14.24 -18.03
CA ALA A 61 -11.73 -15.33 -17.44
C ALA A 61 -11.65 -16.61 -18.29
N LYS A 62 -11.78 -16.51 -19.63
CA LYS A 62 -11.68 -17.66 -20.54
C LYS A 62 -10.32 -18.35 -20.51
N ILE A 63 -9.22 -17.59 -20.36
CA ILE A 63 -7.88 -18.19 -20.23
C ILE A 63 -7.76 -18.94 -18.91
N PHE A 64 -8.41 -18.44 -17.87
CA PHE A 64 -8.42 -19.08 -16.58
C PHE A 64 -9.26 -20.37 -16.58
N GLU A 65 -10.41 -20.36 -17.26
CA GLU A 65 -11.21 -21.56 -17.52
C GLU A 65 -10.41 -22.65 -18.26
N GLN A 66 -9.47 -22.26 -19.14
CA GLN A 66 -8.60 -23.21 -19.84
C GLN A 66 -7.59 -23.91 -18.92
N LEU A 67 -7.33 -23.39 -17.72
CA LEU A 67 -6.43 -24.02 -16.76
C LEU A 67 -7.10 -25.18 -16.00
N ASP A 68 -8.43 -25.36 -16.14
CA ASP A 68 -9.24 -26.46 -15.57
C ASP A 68 -9.06 -26.63 -14.05
N ILE A 69 -9.12 -25.51 -13.33
CA ILE A 69 -9.03 -25.45 -11.87
C ILE A 69 -10.39 -24.99 -11.33
N ASP A 70 -10.83 -25.51 -10.18
CA ASP A 70 -12.02 -24.99 -9.49
C ASP A 70 -11.78 -23.58 -8.95
N SER A 71 -12.78 -22.70 -9.05
CA SER A 71 -12.67 -21.29 -8.57
C SER A 71 -12.26 -21.19 -7.10
N ASP A 72 -12.63 -22.18 -6.29
CA ASP A 72 -12.32 -22.23 -4.85
C ASP A 72 -10.87 -22.64 -4.53
N MET A 73 -10.22 -23.34 -5.46
CA MET A 73 -8.88 -23.91 -5.31
C MET A 73 -7.79 -23.06 -5.99
N VAL A 74 -8.12 -21.82 -6.34
CA VAL A 74 -7.17 -20.89 -6.95
C VAL A 74 -6.10 -20.51 -5.93
N VAL A 75 -4.83 -20.77 -6.28
CA VAL A 75 -3.68 -20.36 -5.47
C VAL A 75 -3.72 -18.84 -5.24
N LEU A 76 -3.46 -18.40 -4.01
CA LEU A 76 -3.60 -16.99 -3.61
C LEU A 76 -2.88 -16.01 -4.55
N TYR A 77 -1.59 -16.24 -4.81
CA TYR A 77 -0.78 -15.31 -5.61
C TYR A 77 -1.33 -15.04 -7.03
N PRO A 78 -1.57 -16.04 -7.89
CA PRO A 78 -2.15 -15.80 -9.21
C PRO A 78 -3.59 -15.27 -9.12
N GLY A 79 -4.36 -15.68 -8.10
CA GLY A 79 -5.70 -15.13 -7.84
C GLY A 79 -5.67 -13.61 -7.61
N LEU A 80 -4.79 -13.15 -6.72
CA LEU A 80 -4.59 -11.72 -6.43
C LEU A 80 -4.15 -10.95 -7.68
N MET A 81 -3.26 -11.50 -8.51
CA MET A 81 -2.75 -10.80 -9.69
C MET A 81 -3.77 -10.68 -10.84
N ILE A 82 -4.82 -11.51 -10.82
CA ILE A 82 -5.89 -11.54 -11.83
C ILE A 82 -7.12 -10.74 -11.42
N GLU A 83 -7.30 -10.54 -10.12
CA GLU A 83 -8.41 -9.77 -9.57
C GLU A 83 -8.48 -8.35 -10.14
N ASP A 84 -9.71 -7.87 -10.32
CA ASP A 84 -9.95 -6.53 -10.84
C ASP A 84 -9.40 -5.43 -9.93
N ILE A 85 -8.85 -4.41 -10.58
CA ILE A 85 -8.33 -3.22 -9.91
C ILE A 85 -9.50 -2.39 -9.41
N LYS A 86 -9.33 -1.76 -8.24
CA LYS A 86 -10.29 -0.79 -7.73
C LYS A 86 -10.53 0.35 -8.75
N PRO A 87 -11.78 0.71 -9.07
CA PRO A 87 -12.07 1.79 -9.99
C PRO A 87 -11.56 3.12 -9.43
N THR A 88 -11.02 3.93 -10.33
CA THR A 88 -10.55 5.27 -10.00
C THR A 88 -11.76 6.16 -9.68
N HIS A 89 -11.79 6.72 -8.47
CA HIS A 89 -12.78 7.73 -8.09
C HIS A 89 -12.09 9.09 -7.94
N SER A 90 -12.43 10.07 -8.77
CA SER A 90 -12.05 11.47 -8.55
C SER A 90 -12.97 12.07 -7.47
N PRO A 91 -12.48 12.81 -6.45
CA PRO A 91 -11.11 13.30 -6.22
C PRO A 91 -10.24 12.42 -5.29
N ARG A 92 -10.61 11.16 -4.99
CA ARG A 92 -10.22 10.50 -3.72
C ARG A 92 -9.61 9.09 -3.80
N SER A 93 -8.94 8.70 -4.88
CA SER A 93 -8.04 7.52 -4.81
C SER A 93 -6.87 7.66 -5.79
N GLY A 94 -5.70 8.06 -5.30
CA GLY A 94 -4.46 8.08 -6.08
C GLY A 94 -3.78 6.71 -6.15
N LEU A 95 -3.93 5.89 -5.11
CA LEU A 95 -3.50 4.49 -5.07
C LEU A 95 -4.71 3.62 -5.43
N CYS A 96 -4.67 2.97 -6.59
CA CYS A 96 -5.70 2.01 -7.01
C CYS A 96 -5.09 0.60 -7.02
N PRO A 97 -4.89 -0.01 -5.85
CA PRO A 97 -4.50 -1.40 -5.79
C PRO A 97 -5.71 -2.29 -6.10
N ILE A 98 -5.42 -3.58 -6.22
CA ILE A 98 -6.40 -4.66 -6.25
C ILE A 98 -7.14 -4.70 -4.90
N TYR A 99 -8.43 -5.01 -4.87
CA TYR A 99 -9.27 -4.81 -3.67
C TYR A 99 -8.78 -5.62 -2.47
N THR A 100 -8.49 -6.90 -2.68
CA THR A 100 -8.02 -7.81 -1.64
C THR A 100 -6.64 -7.38 -1.11
N VAL A 101 -5.72 -7.03 -2.01
CA VAL A 101 -4.36 -6.54 -1.65
C VAL A 101 -4.44 -5.25 -0.83
N GLY A 102 -5.29 -4.31 -1.23
CA GLY A 102 -5.44 -3.04 -0.51
C GLY A 102 -5.94 -3.22 0.92
N ARG A 103 -6.86 -4.16 1.15
CA ARG A 103 -7.36 -4.51 2.49
C ARG A 103 -6.26 -5.18 3.32
N ALA A 104 -5.56 -6.16 2.75
CA ALA A 104 -4.52 -6.90 3.43
C ALA A 104 -3.37 -5.98 3.88
N VAL A 105 -2.88 -5.12 2.97
CA VAL A 105 -1.79 -4.18 3.27
C VAL A 105 -2.22 -3.17 4.33
N LEU A 106 -3.46 -2.67 4.29
CA LEU A 106 -3.94 -1.74 5.31
C LEU A 106 -4.07 -2.40 6.69
N ALA A 107 -4.55 -3.65 6.75
CA ALA A 107 -4.63 -4.42 7.99
C ALA A 107 -3.25 -4.73 8.56
N ASP A 108 -2.28 -5.07 7.70
CA ASP A 108 -0.89 -5.31 8.07
C ASP A 108 -0.24 -4.02 8.58
N ALA A 109 -0.37 -2.90 7.86
CA ALA A 109 0.16 -1.61 8.28
C ALA A 109 -0.40 -1.18 9.65
N ASN A 110 -1.70 -1.40 9.88
CA ASN A 110 -2.30 -1.15 11.18
C ASN A 110 -1.67 -2.02 12.27
N THR A 111 -1.47 -3.31 11.99
CA THR A 111 -0.85 -4.25 12.94
C THR A 111 0.60 -3.89 13.22
N LEU A 112 1.38 -3.49 12.21
CA LEU A 112 2.78 -3.06 12.37
C LEU A 112 2.90 -1.87 13.34
N VAL A 113 2.04 -0.86 13.20
CA VAL A 113 2.06 0.31 14.09
C VAL A 113 1.59 -0.04 15.50
N HIS A 114 0.50 -0.80 15.64
CA HIS A 114 -0.08 -1.11 16.95
C HIS A 114 0.69 -2.18 17.73
N SER A 115 1.45 -3.04 17.05
CA SER A 115 2.23 -4.10 17.69
C SER A 115 3.64 -3.67 18.08
N ASP A 116 4.13 -2.54 17.57
CA ASP A 116 5.42 -2.02 17.95
C ASP A 116 5.32 -1.21 19.25
N ARG A 117 6.12 -1.62 20.25
CA ARG A 117 6.24 -0.89 21.51
C ARG A 117 6.72 0.54 21.31
N PHE A 118 7.57 0.80 20.32
CA PHE A 118 8.17 2.10 20.08
C PHE A 118 7.15 3.11 19.52
N TYR A 119 6.12 2.63 18.82
CA TYR A 119 5.01 3.46 18.32
C TYR A 119 3.84 3.56 19.30
N THR A 120 3.82 2.75 20.37
CA THR A 120 2.71 2.72 21.34
C THR A 120 3.14 3.14 22.74
N LEU A 121 3.79 2.26 23.49
CA LEU A 121 4.11 2.45 24.91
C LEU A 121 5.31 3.40 25.12
N ASP A 122 6.34 3.22 24.31
CA ASP A 122 7.61 3.94 24.42
C ASP A 122 7.64 5.22 23.55
N TYR A 123 6.50 5.59 22.94
CA TYR A 123 6.35 6.85 22.21
C TYR A 123 6.14 8.02 23.18
N ASN A 124 7.17 8.31 23.98
CA ASN A 124 7.15 9.36 24.99
C ASN A 124 8.48 10.11 25.07
N VAL A 125 8.42 11.31 25.63
CA VAL A 125 9.57 12.21 25.84
C VAL A 125 10.69 11.57 26.67
N VAL A 126 10.36 10.67 27.61
CA VAL A 126 11.37 10.03 28.47
C VAL A 126 12.27 9.10 27.64
N SER A 127 11.68 8.42 26.66
CA SER A 127 12.38 7.46 25.80
C SER A 127 13.04 8.13 24.59
N LEU A 128 12.39 9.15 24.01
CA LEU A 128 12.84 9.85 22.79
C LEU A 128 13.63 11.13 23.08
N THR A 129 13.72 11.57 24.34
CA THR A 129 14.12 12.93 24.76
C THR A 129 13.16 14.02 24.25
N ASN A 130 13.15 15.19 24.90
CA ASN A 130 12.32 16.32 24.43
C ASN A 130 12.63 16.69 22.98
N TRP A 131 13.92 16.74 22.64
CA TRP A 131 14.36 17.09 21.29
C TRP A 131 13.97 16.02 20.25
N GLY A 132 14.21 14.74 20.56
CA GLY A 132 13.87 13.66 19.62
C GLY A 132 12.37 13.48 19.47
N TYR A 133 11.57 13.70 20.52
CA TYR A 133 10.11 13.68 20.44
C TYR A 133 9.56 14.80 19.55
N ASP A 134 10.13 16.01 19.62
CA ASP A 134 9.74 17.15 18.78
C ASP A 134 10.08 16.91 17.30
N GLU A 135 11.24 16.32 17.01
CA GLU A 135 11.67 16.01 15.64
C GLU A 135 10.79 14.93 14.96
N VAL A 136 10.38 13.89 15.69
CA VAL A 136 9.52 12.83 15.15
C VAL A 136 8.03 13.19 15.17
N TYR A 137 7.65 14.20 15.96
CA TYR A 137 6.28 14.68 15.97
C TYR A 137 5.94 15.16 14.57
N CYS A 138 4.82 14.68 14.02
CA CYS A 138 4.36 15.15 12.72
C CYS A 138 4.03 16.64 12.82
N HIS A 139 4.97 17.49 12.46
CA HIS A 139 4.65 18.79 11.90
C HIS A 139 3.74 18.53 10.71
N GLY A 140 2.58 19.19 10.66
CA GLY A 140 1.48 18.92 9.73
C GLY A 140 1.81 19.01 8.23
N ASP A 141 3.08 19.06 7.86
CA ASP A 141 3.60 19.33 6.52
C ASP A 141 4.28 18.12 5.87
N VAL A 142 4.71 17.10 6.63
CA VAL A 142 5.37 15.92 6.06
C VAL A 142 4.65 14.63 6.46
N GLY A 143 3.58 14.31 5.73
CA GLY A 143 3.13 12.92 5.60
C GLY A 143 1.74 12.53 6.11
N GLY A 144 0.74 13.41 6.21
CA GLY A 144 -0.64 12.90 6.31
C GLY A 144 -1.76 13.79 6.83
N GLY A 145 -1.48 14.98 7.37
CA GLY A 145 -2.51 15.94 7.77
C GLY A 145 -2.70 17.02 6.70
N TRP A 146 -3.90 17.14 6.13
CA TRP A 146 -4.31 18.35 5.41
C TRP A 146 -5.10 19.25 6.38
N PRO A 147 -4.86 20.58 6.44
CA PRO A 147 -3.96 21.38 5.62
C PRO A 147 -2.53 21.49 6.18
N ALA A 148 -1.56 21.64 5.28
CA ALA A 148 -0.20 22.04 5.61
C ALA A 148 -0.22 23.41 6.33
N CYS A 149 0.49 23.52 7.43
CA CYS A 149 0.74 24.79 8.06
C CYS A 149 1.78 25.53 7.22
N GLU A 150 1.45 26.69 6.65
CA GLU A 150 2.31 27.47 5.73
C GLU A 150 3.74 27.81 6.21
N ASN A 151 4.14 27.45 7.44
CA ASN A 151 5.39 27.86 8.06
C ASN A 151 6.09 26.69 8.78
N ASN A 152 6.35 25.57 8.11
CA ASN A 152 7.22 24.53 8.67
C ASN A 152 8.71 24.95 8.60
N PRO A 153 9.41 25.04 9.75
CA PRO A 153 10.84 25.38 9.78
C PRO A 153 11.74 24.31 9.14
N LEU A 154 11.25 23.09 8.92
CA LEU A 154 11.95 21.98 8.26
C LEU A 154 11.70 21.90 6.75
N ASP A 155 10.77 22.69 6.20
CA ASP A 155 10.55 22.78 4.75
C ASP A 155 11.67 23.59 4.09
N THR A 156 12.76 22.91 3.75
CA THR A 156 13.91 23.51 3.06
C THR A 156 13.62 23.92 1.62
N THR A 157 12.47 23.52 1.07
CA THR A 157 12.07 23.83 -0.31
C THR A 157 11.75 25.32 -0.49
N ASN A 158 11.34 26.01 0.59
CA ASN A 158 11.06 27.45 0.61
C ASN A 158 12.18 28.32 1.22
N ARG A 159 13.34 27.74 1.57
CA ARG A 159 14.43 28.48 2.26
C ARG A 159 15.04 29.61 1.43
N GLN A 160 14.89 29.52 0.09
CA GLN A 160 15.35 30.52 -0.86
C GLN A 160 14.43 31.75 -0.93
N ASP A 161 13.16 31.62 -0.52
CA ASP A 161 12.15 32.68 -0.59
C ASP A 161 11.90 33.39 0.76
N MET A 162 12.62 33.01 1.82
CA MET A 162 12.46 33.64 3.13
C MET A 162 13.11 35.03 3.21
N ILE A 163 12.29 36.04 3.55
CA ILE A 163 12.73 37.41 3.81
C ILE A 163 13.67 37.42 5.03
N SER A 164 14.68 38.31 5.05
CA SER A 164 15.73 38.39 6.10
C SER A 164 15.18 38.38 7.54
N TRP A 165 14.00 38.95 7.75
CA TRP A 165 13.31 38.96 9.05
C TRP A 165 12.77 37.60 9.50
N GLN A 166 12.35 36.74 8.57
CA GLN A 166 11.91 35.38 8.90
C GLN A 166 13.11 34.48 9.24
N ARG A 167 14.25 34.66 8.57
CA ARG A 167 15.52 33.99 8.93
C ARG A 167 16.02 34.39 10.32
N PHE A 168 15.86 35.66 10.70
CA PHE A 168 16.24 36.11 12.05
C PHE A 168 15.34 35.53 13.13
N LYS A 169 14.03 35.36 12.89
CA LYS A 169 13.11 34.74 13.84
C LYS A 169 13.40 33.26 14.08
N SER A 170 13.76 32.50 13.05
CA SER A 170 14.03 31.06 13.20
C SER A 170 15.21 30.75 14.14
N ILE A 171 16.12 31.70 14.36
CA ILE A 171 17.25 31.57 15.30
C ILE A 171 16.79 31.57 16.76
N PHE A 172 15.61 32.14 17.05
CA PHE A 172 15.07 32.27 18.41
C PHE A 172 13.92 31.32 18.72
N THR A 173 13.45 30.57 17.73
CA THR A 173 12.39 29.54 17.88
C THR A 173 12.90 28.11 17.63
N ALA A 174 14.21 27.91 17.63
CA ALA A 174 14.84 26.59 17.69
C ALA A 174 15.08 26.18 19.15
#